data_AF-A0A348VSK5-F1
#
_entry.id   AF-A0A348VSK5-F1
#
_cell.length_a   1.000
_cell.length_b   1.000
_cell.length_c   1.000
_cell.angle_alpha   90.00
_cell.angle_beta   90.00
_cell.angle_gamma   90.00
#
_symmetry.space_group_name_H-M   'P 1'
#
loop_
_entity.id
_entity.type
_entity.pdbx_description
1 polymer ?
#
loop_
_entity_poly.entity_id
_entity_poly.type
_entity_poly.pdbx_seq_one_letter_code
_entity_poly.pdbx_strand_id
1 'polypeptide(L)'
;MLEKDTICAVSTPPGEGGIGIIRISGPEAVVIAQKIFRARIEKTVAGAASHSIRYGHVVDLETSDVVDEVLLTVMRAPATYTKEDIVEINCHGGTLPLSRTLKLLLRAGARQAEPGEFTKRAFLNGRIDLAQAE
;
A
#
# COMPACT_ATOMS: atom_id res chain seq x y z
N MET A 1 2.00 -14.53 18.28
CA MET A 1 0.75 -14.03 17.69
C MET A 1 1.15 -13.06 16.59
N LEU A 2 0.60 -13.18 15.36
CA LEU A 2 0.81 -12.16 14.34
C LEU A 2 0.42 -10.81 14.94
N GLU A 3 1.37 -9.88 14.99
CA GLU A 3 1.07 -8.49 15.35
C GLU A 3 -0.02 -8.01 14.39
N LYS A 4 -1.12 -7.48 14.94
CA LYS A 4 -2.25 -6.95 14.14
C LYS A 4 -1.92 -5.59 13.55
N ASP A 5 -0.67 -5.37 13.18
CA ASP A 5 -0.20 -4.13 12.62
C ASP A 5 -0.35 -4.12 11.10
N THR A 6 -0.28 -2.93 10.53
CA THR A 6 -0.32 -2.73 9.08
C THR A 6 1.04 -2.28 8.61
N ILE A 7 1.62 -3.00 7.65
CA ILE A 7 2.95 -2.72 7.12
C ILE A 7 2.89 -2.05 5.76
N CYS A 8 3.92 -1.26 5.44
CA CYS A 8 4.14 -0.75 4.10
C CYS A 8 5.61 -0.79 3.67
N ALA A 9 5.84 -0.93 2.36
CA ALA A 9 7.16 -0.75 1.75
C ALA A 9 7.06 -0.48 0.24
N VAL A 10 8.12 0.07 -0.33
CA VAL A 10 8.31 0.11 -1.78
C VAL A 10 8.48 -1.33 -2.28
N SER A 11 7.69 -1.71 -3.28
CA SER A 11 7.63 -3.07 -3.85
C SER A 11 8.26 -3.17 -5.25
N THR A 12 8.78 -2.08 -5.77
CA THR A 12 9.56 -2.03 -7.02
C THR A 12 11.06 -1.91 -6.73
N PRO A 13 11.94 -2.33 -7.66
CA PRO A 13 13.38 -2.13 -7.51
C PRO A 13 13.76 -0.67 -7.27
N PRO A 14 14.85 -0.39 -6.54
CA PRO A 14 15.36 0.97 -6.36
C PRO A 14 15.90 1.51 -7.69
N GLY A 15 15.76 2.82 -7.89
CA GLY A 15 16.23 3.52 -9.09
C GLY A 15 15.15 4.43 -9.67
N GLU A 16 15.44 4.98 -10.86
CA GLU A 16 14.46 5.73 -11.64
C GLU A 16 13.71 4.79 -12.58
N GLY A 17 12.39 4.94 -12.62
CA GLY A 17 11.52 4.22 -13.54
C GLY A 17 10.24 5.02 -13.84
N GLY A 18 9.43 4.54 -14.77
CA GLY A 18 8.14 5.18 -15.05
C GLY A 18 7.16 5.06 -13.87
N ILE A 19 7.19 3.93 -13.17
CA ILE A 19 6.27 3.60 -12.08
C ILE A 19 7.07 3.06 -10.89
N GLY A 20 6.67 3.48 -9.69
CA GLY A 20 7.07 2.83 -8.45
C GLY A 20 5.85 2.46 -7.64
N ILE A 21 5.89 1.30 -6.98
CA ILE A 21 4.74 0.78 -6.24
C ILE A 21 5.05 0.80 -4.75
N ILE A 22 4.15 1.36 -3.96
CA ILE A 22 4.17 1.21 -2.50
C ILE A 22 3.00 0.31 -2.11
N ARG A 23 3.31 -0.81 -1.45
CA ARG A 23 2.33 -1.77 -0.99
C ARG A 23 2.09 -1.60 0.50
N ILE A 24 0.84 -1.72 0.90
CA ILE A 24 0.37 -1.67 2.29
C ILE A 24 -0.40 -2.97 2.56
N SER A 25 -0.12 -3.68 3.65
CA SER A 25 -0.81 -4.93 4.02
C SER A 25 -1.15 -4.95 5.50
N GLY A 26 -2.39 -5.29 5.83
CA GLY A 26 -2.84 -5.44 7.22
C GLY A 26 -4.27 -4.93 7.44
N PRO A 27 -4.79 -5.03 8.67
CA PRO A 27 -6.17 -4.71 9.00
C PRO A 27 -6.56 -3.24 8.76
N GLU A 28 -5.59 -2.32 8.78
CA GLU A 28 -5.83 -0.89 8.58
C GLU A 28 -5.36 -0.40 7.19
N ALA A 29 -4.97 -1.28 6.27
CA ALA A 29 -4.40 -0.89 4.98
C ALA A 29 -5.26 0.12 4.21
N VAL A 30 -6.57 -0.12 4.17
CA VAL A 30 -7.52 0.78 3.50
C VAL A 30 -7.74 2.09 4.26
N VAL A 31 -7.80 2.03 5.59
CA VAL A 31 -7.99 3.22 6.44
C VAL A 31 -6.78 4.14 6.33
N ILE A 32 -5.57 3.59 6.43
CA ILE A 32 -4.31 4.33 6.31
C ILE A 32 -4.20 4.97 4.93
N ALA A 33 -4.43 4.19 3.85
CA ALA A 33 -4.37 4.71 2.50
C ALA A 33 -5.39 5.84 2.26
N GLN A 34 -6.60 5.74 2.84
CA GLN A 34 -7.62 6.76 2.71
C GLN A 34 -7.23 8.10 3.35
N LYS A 35 -6.41 8.11 4.41
CA LYS A 35 -5.97 9.36 5.06
C LYS A 35 -5.19 10.24 4.08
N ILE A 36 -4.29 9.63 3.31
CA ILE A 36 -3.35 10.32 2.42
C ILE A 36 -3.82 10.40 0.96
N PHE A 37 -4.91 9.72 0.60
CA PHE A 37 -5.41 9.69 -0.77
C PHE A 37 -6.62 10.61 -0.96
N ARG A 38 -6.67 11.31 -2.08
CA ARG A 38 -7.82 12.09 -2.54
C ARG A 38 -8.22 11.59 -3.93
N ALA A 39 -9.36 10.91 -3.98
CA ALA A 39 -9.94 10.44 -5.23
C ALA A 39 -10.41 11.65 -6.07
N ARG A 40 -10.21 11.61 -7.38
CA ARG A 40 -10.71 12.68 -8.28
C ARG A 40 -12.24 12.64 -8.44
N ILE A 41 -12.83 11.45 -8.35
CA ILE A 41 -14.28 11.22 -8.39
C ILE A 41 -14.73 10.88 -6.96
N GLU A 42 -15.94 11.29 -6.55
CA GLU A 42 -16.55 11.06 -5.23
C GLU A 42 -16.75 9.57 -4.88
N LYS A 43 -15.67 8.81 -4.79
CA LYS A 43 -15.63 7.41 -4.35
C LYS A 43 -14.51 7.28 -3.34
N THR A 44 -14.89 7.02 -2.09
CA THR A 44 -13.92 6.76 -1.02
C THR A 44 -13.13 5.48 -1.31
N VAL A 45 -11.96 5.35 -0.67
CA VAL A 45 -11.15 4.11 -0.73
C VAL A 45 -11.88 2.98 0.01
N ALA A 46 -12.53 3.29 1.14
CA ALA A 46 -13.33 2.33 1.90
C ALA A 46 -14.49 1.74 1.07
N GLY A 47 -15.16 2.55 0.25
CA GLY A 47 -16.25 2.11 -0.65
C GLY A 47 -15.77 1.37 -1.91
N ALA A 48 -14.50 1.00 -1.99
CA ALA A 48 -13.95 0.23 -3.10
C ALA A 48 -14.43 -1.19 -3.18
N ALA A 49 -14.91 -1.57 -4.38
CA ALA A 49 -14.88 -2.96 -4.78
C ALA A 49 -13.44 -3.49 -4.70
N SER A 50 -13.28 -4.73 -4.25
CA SER A 50 -12.00 -5.42 -4.26
C SER A 50 -11.46 -5.53 -5.70
N HIS A 51 -10.15 -5.50 -5.87
CA HIS A 51 -9.44 -5.55 -7.15
C HIS A 51 -9.85 -4.42 -8.12
N SER A 52 -10.16 -3.22 -7.58
CA SER A 52 -10.49 -2.04 -8.38
C SER A 52 -9.42 -0.96 -8.26
N ILE A 53 -9.23 -0.23 -9.36
CA ILE A 53 -8.30 0.89 -9.48
C ILE A 53 -9.06 2.20 -9.27
N ARG A 54 -8.42 3.14 -8.57
CA ARG A 54 -8.85 4.53 -8.40
C ARG A 54 -7.75 5.46 -8.86
N TYR A 55 -8.14 6.47 -9.62
CA TYR A 55 -7.28 7.58 -9.98
C TYR A 55 -7.50 8.76 -9.02
N GLY A 56 -6.40 9.40 -8.61
CA GLY A 56 -6.43 10.51 -7.68
C GLY A 56 -5.03 10.97 -7.31
N HIS A 57 -4.91 11.60 -6.15
CA HIS A 57 -3.66 12.19 -5.68
C HIS A 57 -3.30 11.66 -4.30
N VAL A 58 -2.00 11.49 -4.06
CA VAL A 58 -1.47 11.48 -2.70
C VAL A 58 -1.32 12.92 -2.24
N VAL A 59 -1.83 13.23 -1.05
CA VAL A 59 -1.75 14.56 -0.44
C VAL A 59 -1.08 14.50 0.92
N ASP A 60 -0.36 15.56 1.26
CA ASP A 60 0.22 15.73 2.59
C ASP A 60 -0.90 15.91 3.64
N LEU A 61 -0.76 15.25 4.79
CA LEU A 61 -1.77 15.27 5.84
C LEU A 61 -1.87 16.63 6.54
N GLU A 62 -0.79 17.39 6.59
CA GLU A 62 -0.71 18.66 7.32
C GLU A 62 -1.00 19.83 6.37
N THR A 63 -0.36 19.86 5.21
CA THR A 63 -0.45 21.01 4.29
C THR A 63 -1.54 20.86 3.24
N SER A 64 -2.07 19.64 3.03
CA SER A 64 -2.94 19.30 1.89
C SER A 64 -2.29 19.48 0.51
N ASP A 65 -0.97 19.68 0.43
CA ASP A 65 -0.26 19.76 -0.84
C ASP A 65 -0.30 18.42 -1.58
N VAL A 66 -0.43 18.48 -2.90
CA VAL A 66 -0.32 17.31 -3.76
C VAL A 66 1.14 16.84 -3.76
N VAL A 67 1.34 15.57 -3.38
CA VAL A 67 2.64 14.90 -3.42
C VAL A 67 2.85 14.21 -4.75
N ASP A 68 1.83 13.51 -5.23
CA ASP A 68 1.89 12.77 -6.48
C ASP A 68 0.48 12.52 -7.05
N GLU A 69 0.40 12.36 -8.36
CA GLU A 69 -0.77 11.86 -9.08
C GLU A 69 -0.60 10.34 -9.27
N VAL A 70 -1.57 9.55 -8.80
CA VAL A 70 -1.38 8.10 -8.60
C VAL A 70 -2.58 7.27 -9.04
N LEU A 71 -2.31 5.98 -9.29
CA LEU A 71 -3.33 4.94 -9.32
C LEU A 71 -3.28 4.11 -8.04
N LEU A 72 -4.40 4.04 -7.33
CA LEU A 72 -4.56 3.26 -6.10
C LEU A 72 -5.40 2.02 -6.36
N THR A 73 -4.86 0.84 -6.07
CA THR A 73 -5.56 -0.45 -6.16
C THR A 73 -5.95 -0.92 -4.77
N VAL A 74 -7.23 -1.25 -4.57
CA VAL A 74 -7.71 -1.84 -3.31
C VAL A 74 -7.97 -3.33 -3.53
N MET A 75 -7.36 -4.19 -2.73
CA MET A 75 -7.57 -5.64 -2.73
C MET A 75 -7.98 -6.09 -1.32
N ARG A 76 -9.16 -6.67 -1.20
CA ARG A 76 -9.71 -7.13 0.09
C ARG A 76 -9.32 -8.57 0.39
N ALA A 77 -9.04 -8.86 1.65
CA ALA A 77 -8.88 -10.21 2.17
C ALA A 77 -10.08 -11.10 1.82
N PRO A 78 -9.90 -12.43 1.67
CA PRO A 78 -8.63 -13.16 1.70
C PRO A 78 -7.98 -13.29 0.31
N ALA A 79 -8.54 -12.65 -0.72
CA ALA A 79 -8.11 -12.80 -2.10
C ALA A 79 -6.91 -11.89 -2.43
N THR A 80 -5.84 -11.97 -1.65
CA THR A 80 -4.65 -11.13 -1.79
C THR A 80 -3.37 -11.95 -1.61
N TYR A 81 -2.21 -11.33 -1.86
CA TYR A 81 -0.91 -12.00 -1.67
C TYR A 81 -0.69 -12.44 -0.22
N THR A 82 -0.92 -11.55 0.74
CA THR A 82 -0.74 -11.82 2.17
C THR A 82 -1.96 -12.44 2.84
N LYS A 83 -3.09 -12.61 2.13
CA LYS A 83 -4.43 -12.92 2.66
C LYS A 83 -5.03 -11.85 3.57
N GLU A 84 -4.37 -10.71 3.74
CA GLU A 84 -4.87 -9.54 4.45
C GLU A 84 -5.45 -8.53 3.45
N ASP A 85 -6.08 -7.46 3.94
CA ASP A 85 -6.38 -6.31 3.09
C ASP A 85 -5.06 -5.72 2.59
N ILE A 86 -4.98 -5.48 1.28
CA ILE A 86 -3.84 -4.84 0.61
C ILE A 86 -4.31 -3.59 -0.12
N VAL A 87 -3.52 -2.54 -0.03
CA VAL A 87 -3.59 -1.39 -0.93
C VAL A 87 -2.25 -1.21 -1.63
N GLU A 88 -2.28 -0.97 -2.93
CA GLU A 88 -1.10 -0.58 -3.71
C GLU A 88 -1.27 0.82 -4.27
N ILE A 89 -0.26 1.66 -4.09
CA ILE A 89 -0.20 3.01 -4.62
C ILE A 89 0.88 3.03 -5.71
N ASN A 90 0.44 3.16 -6.96
CA ASN A 90 1.30 3.29 -8.13
C ASN A 90 1.63 4.77 -8.31
N CYS A 91 2.82 5.15 -7.87
CA CYS A 91 3.39 6.48 -7.96
C CYS A 91 4.22 6.62 -9.24
N HIS A 92 4.57 7.85 -9.60
CA HIS A 92 5.68 8.08 -10.52
C HIS A 92 6.96 7.45 -9.96
N GLY A 93 7.74 6.76 -10.79
CA GLY A 93 8.90 5.98 -10.34
C GLY A 93 10.15 6.79 -9.97
N GLY A 94 9.99 8.06 -9.62
CA GLY A 94 11.08 8.88 -9.07
C GLY A 94 11.30 8.61 -7.57
N THR A 95 12.52 8.79 -7.08
CA THR A 95 12.84 8.57 -5.66
C THR A 95 12.06 9.51 -4.73
N LEU A 96 11.82 10.75 -5.15
CA LEU A 96 11.12 11.76 -4.34
C LEU A 96 9.64 11.41 -4.09
N PRO A 97 8.77 11.15 -5.09
CA PRO A 97 7.38 10.79 -4.85
C PRO A 97 7.25 9.51 -4.01
N LEU A 98 8.06 8.48 -4.28
CA LEU A 98 8.05 7.25 -3.49
C LEU A 98 8.44 7.49 -2.03
N SER A 99 9.52 8.23 -1.78
CA SER A 99 9.99 8.52 -0.43
C SER A 99 8.97 9.36 0.36
N ARG A 100 8.36 10.37 -0.28
CA ARG A 100 7.34 11.21 0.36
C ARG A 100 6.08 10.40 0.68
N THR A 101 5.57 9.62 -0.28
CA THR A 101 4.38 8.78 -0.06
C THR A 101 4.64 7.73 1.02
N LEU A 102 5.80 7.09 1.05
CA LEU A 102 6.16 6.15 2.12
C LEU A 102 6.16 6.82 3.50
N LYS A 103 6.78 8.00 3.62
CA LYS A 103 6.80 8.75 4.89
C LYS A 103 5.39 9.14 5.35
N LEU A 104 4.51 9.51 4.43
CA LEU A 104 3.11 9.81 4.75
C LEU A 104 2.37 8.58 5.26
N LEU A 105 2.59 7.40 4.67
CA LEU A 105 2.00 6.15 5.15
C LEU A 105 2.48 5.79 6.56
N LEU A 106 3.77 5.96 6.83
CA LEU A 106 4.33 5.74 8.16
C LEU A 106 3.72 6.69 9.20
N ARG A 107 3.60 7.98 8.88
CA ARG A 107 2.92 8.98 9.72
C ARG A 107 1.43 8.68 9.89
N ALA A 108 0.79 8.10 8.88
CA ALA A 108 -0.64 7.76 8.88
C ALA A 108 -0.96 6.51 9.72
N GLY A 109 0.04 5.76 10.18
CA GLY A 109 -0.09 4.64 11.11
C GLY A 109 0.44 3.29 10.59
N ALA A 110 1.01 3.24 9.38
CA ALA A 110 1.68 2.01 8.93
C ALA A 110 3.07 1.87 9.56
N ARG A 111 3.54 0.65 9.75
CA ARG A 111 4.93 0.34 10.08
C ARG A 111 5.72 0.04 8.81
N GLN A 112 7.01 0.33 8.80
CA GLN A 112 7.92 -0.14 7.75
C GLN A 112 7.99 -1.68 7.77
N ALA A 113 7.75 -2.34 6.64
CA ALA A 113 7.88 -3.79 6.55
C ALA A 113 9.34 -4.25 6.74
N GLU A 114 9.53 -5.39 7.40
CA GLU A 114 10.81 -6.10 7.47
C GLU A 114 11.13 -6.81 6.13
N PRO A 115 12.40 -7.16 5.87
CA PRO A 115 12.77 -7.98 4.70
C PRO A 115 11.97 -9.28 4.66
N GLY A 116 11.30 -9.52 3.52
CA GLY A 116 10.50 -10.73 3.30
C GLY A 116 9.16 -10.78 4.07
N GLU A 117 8.78 -9.71 4.80
CA GLU A 117 7.63 -9.77 5.70
C GLU A 117 6.30 -10.04 4.97
N PHE A 118 6.09 -9.49 3.77
CA PHE A 118 4.90 -9.79 2.97
C PHE A 118 4.79 -11.29 2.63
N THR A 119 5.89 -11.90 2.19
CA THR A 119 5.94 -13.34 1.87
C THR A 119 5.77 -14.19 3.13
N LYS A 120 6.40 -13.79 4.24
CA LYS A 120 6.21 -14.42 5.55
C LYS A 120 4.75 -14.40 5.98
N ARG A 121 4.03 -13.28 5.81
CA ARG A 121 2.58 -13.19 6.09
C ARG A 121 1.76 -14.08 5.16
N ALA A 122 2.12 -14.14 3.86
CA ALA A 122 1.47 -15.04 2.91
C ALA A 122 1.59 -16.52 3.35
N PHE A 123 2.78 -16.95 3.78
CA PHE A 123 3.01 -18.28 4.33
C PHE A 123 2.21 -18.52 5.62
N LEU A 124 2.33 -17.60 6.59
CA LEU A 124 1.64 -17.73 7.89
C LEU A 124 0.11 -17.76 7.78
N ASN A 125 -0.43 -17.10 6.75
CA ASN A 125 -1.87 -17.10 6.46
C ASN A 125 -2.29 -18.22 5.49
N GLY A 126 -1.41 -19.19 5.22
CA GLY A 126 -1.71 -20.38 4.43
C GLY A 126 -2.00 -20.11 2.95
N ARG A 127 -1.49 -19.01 2.38
CA ARG A 127 -1.59 -18.72 0.94
C ARG A 127 -0.64 -19.59 0.11
N ILE A 128 0.55 -19.80 0.67
CA ILE A 128 1.69 -20.49 0.07
C ILE A 128 2.32 -21.41 1.12
N ASP A 129 2.99 -22.46 0.67
CA ASP A 129 3.85 -23.28 1.54
C ASP A 129 5.28 -22.70 1.63
N LEU A 130 6.15 -23.36 2.40
CA LEU A 130 7.52 -22.90 2.59
C LEU A 130 8.36 -23.00 1.31
N ALA A 131 8.14 -24.04 0.49
CA ALA A 131 8.88 -24.24 -0.75
C ALA A 131 8.53 -23.19 -1.82
N GLN A 132 7.32 -22.62 -1.76
CA GLN A 132 6.87 -21.49 -2.58
C GLN A 132 7.33 -20.13 -2.04
N ALA A 133 7.75 -20.05 -0.77
CA ALA A 133 8.20 -18.83 -0.13
C ALA A 133 9.70 -18.55 -0.34
N GLU A 134 10.50 -19.61 -0.56
CA GLU A 134 11.92 -19.57 -0.94
C GLU A 134 12.11 -19.36 -2.46
#